data_AF-A0A969XPL7-F1
#
_entry.id   AF-A0A969XPL7-F1
#
_cell.length_a   1.000
_cell.length_b   1.000
_cell.length_c   1.000
_cell.angle_alpha   90.00
_cell.angle_beta   90.00
_cell.angle_gamma   90.00
#
_symmetry.space_group_name_H-M   'P 1'
#
loop_
_entity.id
_entity.type
_entity.pdbx_description
1 polymer ?
#
loop_
_entity_poly.entity_id
_entity_poly.type
_entity_poly.pdbx_seq_one_letter_code
_entity_poly.pdbx_strand_id
1 'polypeptide(L)'
;MTAARKSLARRCLTAAARPAGIVLAAAALAALTSAAAPARAGEGAGAATARLGAAPAPASTSSSVLVAPRGEELRGGDYGKDWQHCVQVIANLRAEPPTVPLVVLLGGSAARECTVLDDHWERQIERRSGYVVDAYNLGSKHRSYAQDLAFVNLLPKNVPTIVYIGVNLGRFCLPVRPAAIKLPKPKPLPRYTQHVYSKKRIQSRSQKRYYVSYWLSRRYPEFRANYRRELAQ
;
A
#
# COMPACT_ATOMS: atom_id res chain seq x y z
N MET A 1 -24.38 -24.79 0.74
CA MET A 1 -24.53 -23.66 -0.21
C MET A 1 -23.16 -23.07 -0.46
N THR A 2 -22.63 -23.35 -1.65
CA THR A 2 -21.24 -23.19 -2.08
C THR A 2 -20.90 -21.72 -2.31
N ALA A 3 -19.75 -21.25 -1.82
CA ALA A 3 -19.24 -19.93 -2.14
C ALA A 3 -19.05 -19.83 -3.67
N ALA A 4 -19.49 -18.72 -4.26
CA ALA A 4 -19.31 -18.46 -5.68
C ALA A 4 -17.80 -18.40 -5.98
N ARG A 5 -17.27 -19.48 -6.57
CA ARG A 5 -15.90 -19.56 -7.07
C ARG A 5 -15.64 -18.39 -8.03
N LYS A 6 -14.73 -17.48 -7.66
CA LYS A 6 -14.26 -16.41 -8.55
C LYS A 6 -13.67 -16.97 -9.86
N SER A 7 -13.05 -18.16 -9.83
CA SER A 7 -12.22 -18.66 -10.94
C SER A 7 -12.92 -19.48 -12.03
N LEU A 8 -14.21 -19.80 -11.91
CA LEU A 8 -14.84 -20.78 -12.83
C LEU A 8 -15.82 -20.18 -13.85
N ALA A 9 -16.09 -18.88 -13.82
CA ALA A 9 -17.16 -18.30 -14.63
C ALA A 9 -16.77 -17.94 -16.08
N ARG A 10 -15.49 -17.90 -16.50
CA ARG A 10 -15.17 -17.47 -17.88
C ARG A 10 -13.94 -18.13 -18.51
N ARG A 11 -14.26 -18.94 -19.54
CA ARG A 11 -13.57 -19.18 -20.82
C ARG A 11 -12.72 -20.44 -20.97
N CYS A 12 -13.38 -21.43 -21.56
CA CYS A 12 -12.82 -22.35 -22.54
C CYS A 12 -12.07 -21.60 -23.67
N LEU A 13 -11.08 -22.28 -24.24
CA LEU A 13 -10.43 -22.06 -25.55
C LEU A 13 -9.39 -20.94 -25.62
N THR A 14 -8.11 -21.28 -25.45
CA THR A 14 -7.19 -21.65 -26.55
C THR A 14 -5.79 -21.85 -26.00
N ALA A 15 -5.29 -23.07 -26.11
CA ALA A 15 -3.89 -23.39 -25.88
C ALA A 15 -3.06 -22.93 -27.09
N ALA A 16 -2.00 -22.17 -26.85
CA ALA A 16 -0.88 -22.07 -27.78
C ALA A 16 0.41 -21.93 -26.97
N ALA A 17 1.17 -23.01 -26.91
CA ALA A 17 2.48 -23.10 -26.29
C ALA A 17 3.52 -22.28 -27.07
N ARG A 18 4.39 -21.55 -26.36
CA ARG A 18 5.79 -21.31 -26.78
C ARG A 18 6.69 -21.16 -25.54
N PRO A 19 7.76 -21.95 -25.41
CA PRO A 19 8.76 -21.81 -24.35
C PRO A 19 9.91 -20.87 -24.78
N ALA A 20 10.80 -20.59 -23.83
CA ALA A 20 12.09 -19.91 -23.94
C ALA A 20 12.09 -18.37 -23.79
N GLY A 21 12.30 -17.93 -22.55
CA GLY A 21 12.64 -16.55 -22.21
C GLY A 21 13.07 -16.36 -20.76
N ILE A 22 13.73 -17.36 -20.14
CA ILE A 22 14.00 -17.35 -18.69
C ILE A 22 15.38 -16.80 -18.29
N VAL A 23 16.28 -16.43 -19.22
CA VAL A 23 17.63 -15.95 -18.81
C VAL A 23 17.79 -14.43 -18.81
N LEU A 24 16.89 -13.62 -19.40
CA LEU A 24 17.12 -12.17 -19.52
C LEU A 24 16.54 -11.28 -18.40
N ALA A 25 15.63 -11.77 -17.55
CA ALA A 25 14.96 -10.91 -16.56
C ALA A 25 15.75 -10.72 -15.25
N ALA A 26 16.67 -11.64 -14.92
CA ALA A 26 17.49 -11.54 -13.70
C ALA A 26 18.71 -10.59 -13.87
N ALA A 27 19.22 -10.41 -15.09
CA ALA A 27 20.37 -9.54 -15.35
C ALA A 27 20.00 -8.03 -15.35
N ALA A 28 18.77 -7.67 -15.71
CA ALA A 28 18.34 -6.27 -15.77
C ALA A 28 18.14 -5.63 -14.39
N LEU A 29 17.91 -6.43 -13.34
CA LEU A 29 17.75 -5.91 -11.96
C LEU A 29 19.09 -5.77 -11.20
N ALA A 30 20.14 -6.49 -11.61
CA ALA A 30 21.49 -6.37 -11.05
C ALA A 30 22.32 -5.22 -11.69
N ALA A 31 21.93 -4.77 -12.89
CA ALA A 31 22.59 -3.65 -13.57
C ALA A 31 22.23 -2.27 -12.97
N LEU A 32 21.23 -2.17 -12.09
CA LEU A 32 20.81 -0.91 -11.44
C LEU A 32 21.40 -0.70 -10.04
N THR A 33 22.19 -1.64 -9.52
CA THR A 33 22.82 -1.54 -8.19
C THR A 33 24.35 -1.45 -8.20
N SER A 34 24.99 -1.39 -9.37
CA SER A 34 26.46 -1.41 -9.50
C SER A 34 27.10 -0.11 -10.04
N ALA A 35 26.33 0.97 -10.25
CA ALA A 35 26.87 2.25 -10.74
C ALA A 35 26.91 3.31 -9.61
N ALA A 36 27.71 3.05 -8.58
CA ALA A 36 28.20 4.09 -7.67
C ALA A 36 29.51 3.65 -7.01
N ALA A 37 30.54 3.39 -7.83
CA ALA A 37 31.91 3.40 -7.32
C ALA A 37 32.37 4.85 -7.11
N PRO A 38 33.12 5.15 -6.03
CA PRO A 38 33.55 6.50 -5.70
C PRO A 38 34.73 6.90 -6.58
N ALA A 39 34.63 8.06 -7.25
CA ALA A 39 35.79 8.68 -7.87
C ALA A 39 36.73 9.20 -6.77
N ARG A 40 37.92 8.61 -6.64
CA ARG A 40 39.07 9.21 -5.94
C ARG A 40 39.85 10.10 -6.90
N ALA A 41 39.95 11.37 -6.57
CA ALA A 41 41.05 12.30 -6.87
C ALA A 41 40.73 13.56 -6.04
N GLY A 42 41.44 13.90 -4.98
CA GLY A 42 42.77 14.50 -4.97
C GLY A 42 42.70 15.68 -3.99
N GLU A 43 43.76 15.91 -3.24
CA GLU A 43 43.84 16.78 -2.07
C GLU A 43 43.48 18.25 -2.35
N GLY A 44 42.80 18.89 -1.40
CA GLY A 44 42.50 20.32 -1.45
C GLY A 44 41.49 20.77 -0.39
N ALA A 45 42.00 21.38 0.67
CA ALA A 45 41.31 21.97 1.81
C ALA A 45 39.95 22.65 1.54
N GLY A 46 38.99 22.43 2.45
CA GLY A 46 37.82 23.32 2.62
C GLY A 46 36.53 22.59 2.94
N ALA A 47 36.27 22.35 4.23
CA ALA A 47 34.96 21.87 4.71
C ALA A 47 33.87 22.93 4.45
N ALA A 48 33.18 22.84 3.33
CA ALA A 48 31.95 23.57 3.08
C ALA A 48 30.75 22.72 3.52
N THR A 49 30.39 22.81 4.81
CA THR A 49 29.06 22.41 5.27
C THR A 49 28.04 23.32 4.61
N ALA A 50 27.40 22.84 3.53
CA ALA A 50 26.24 23.50 2.94
C ALA A 50 25.09 23.50 3.96
N ARG A 51 25.01 24.55 4.78
CA ARG A 51 23.80 24.89 5.53
C ARG A 51 22.68 25.08 4.51
N LEU A 52 21.74 24.16 4.47
CA LEU A 52 20.42 24.37 3.85
C LEU A 52 19.75 25.53 4.58
N GLY A 53 19.95 26.75 4.08
CA GLY A 53 19.28 27.95 4.55
C GLY A 53 17.78 27.78 4.35
N ALA A 54 17.02 27.86 5.44
CA ALA A 54 15.58 28.01 5.38
C ALA A 54 15.28 29.33 4.65
N ALA A 55 14.64 29.24 3.47
CA ALA A 55 14.14 30.42 2.79
C ALA A 55 13.14 31.16 3.70
N PRO A 56 13.22 32.50 3.82
CA PRO A 56 12.25 33.26 4.61
C PRO A 56 10.85 33.07 4.04
N ALA A 57 9.87 32.84 4.92
CA ALA A 57 8.48 32.68 4.56
C ALA A 57 7.93 34.04 4.02
N PRO A 58 7.24 34.06 2.87
CA PRO A 58 6.60 35.28 2.41
C PRO A 58 5.46 35.69 3.37
N ALA A 59 5.38 36.98 3.65
CA ALA A 59 4.34 37.57 4.49
C ALA A 59 2.95 37.26 3.91
N SER A 60 2.08 36.71 4.76
CA SER A 60 0.76 36.23 4.42
C SER A 60 -0.26 37.36 4.39
N THR A 61 -0.63 37.83 3.20
CA THR A 61 -1.84 38.63 2.98
C THR A 61 -2.92 37.79 2.30
N SER A 62 -3.83 37.25 3.11
CA SER A 62 -5.26 36.97 2.86
C SER A 62 -5.69 35.80 3.74
N SER A 63 -6.37 36.12 4.84
CA SER A 63 -6.98 35.14 5.75
C SER A 63 -8.18 34.48 5.08
N SER A 64 -7.95 33.39 4.35
CA SER A 64 -8.95 32.32 4.25
C SER A 64 -8.69 31.37 5.41
N VAL A 65 -9.61 31.24 6.36
CA VAL A 65 -9.52 30.27 7.45
C VAL A 65 -9.48 28.87 6.85
N LEU A 66 -8.27 28.33 6.67
CA LEU A 66 -8.07 26.94 6.25
C LEU A 66 -8.33 26.07 7.47
N VAL A 67 -9.52 25.48 7.51
CA VAL A 67 -9.89 24.46 8.51
C VAL A 67 -8.85 23.35 8.47
N ALA A 68 -8.37 22.94 9.65
CA ALA A 68 -7.42 21.83 9.77
C ALA A 68 -7.96 20.61 8.98
N PRO A 69 -7.10 19.88 8.26
CA PRO A 69 -7.55 18.74 7.48
C PRO A 69 -8.31 17.75 8.37
N ARG A 70 -9.32 17.08 7.79
CA ARG A 70 -10.12 15.99 8.39
C ARG A 70 -9.30 14.82 8.98
N GLY A 71 -7.97 14.89 8.97
CA GLY A 71 -7.05 13.98 9.65
C GLY A 71 -7.28 13.88 11.17
N GLU A 72 -7.83 14.92 11.81
CA GLU A 72 -8.23 14.84 13.22
C GLU A 72 -9.53 14.02 13.42
N GLU A 73 -10.54 14.17 12.55
CA GLU A 73 -11.76 13.32 12.53
C GLU A 73 -11.45 11.85 12.19
N LEU A 74 -10.36 11.61 11.45
CA LEU A 74 -9.89 10.28 11.06
C LEU A 74 -9.19 9.51 12.20
N ARG A 75 -9.04 10.10 13.40
CA ARG A 75 -8.49 9.41 14.58
C ARG A 75 -9.42 8.34 15.16
N GLY A 76 -10.65 8.20 14.65
CA GLY A 76 -11.61 7.17 15.05
C GLY A 76 -11.06 5.74 14.90
N GLY A 77 -11.40 4.87 15.86
CA GLY A 77 -11.05 3.44 15.86
C GLY A 77 -11.91 2.59 14.90
N ASP A 78 -12.87 3.20 14.20
CA ASP A 78 -13.65 2.51 13.18
C ASP A 78 -12.83 2.37 11.91
N TYR A 79 -12.37 1.15 11.63
CA TYR A 79 -11.63 0.84 10.42
C TYR A 79 -12.53 0.81 9.16
N GLY A 80 -13.83 1.06 9.32
CA GLY A 80 -14.79 1.23 8.24
C GLY A 80 -14.94 -0.01 7.36
N LYS A 81 -15.60 0.19 6.21
CA LYS A 81 -15.96 -0.89 5.27
C LYS A 81 -14.74 -1.63 4.71
N ASP A 82 -13.63 -0.94 4.51
CA ASP A 82 -12.41 -1.52 3.92
C ASP A 82 -11.82 -2.59 4.83
N TRP A 83 -11.77 -2.34 6.14
CA TRP A 83 -11.26 -3.35 7.08
C TRP A 83 -12.18 -4.54 7.25
N GLN A 84 -13.49 -4.29 7.32
CA GLN A 84 -14.48 -5.37 7.34
C GLN A 84 -14.35 -6.25 6.10
N HIS A 85 -14.12 -5.66 4.93
CA HIS A 85 -13.81 -6.38 3.72
C HIS A 85 -12.52 -7.20 3.85
N CYS A 86 -11.43 -6.62 4.36
CA CYS A 86 -10.15 -7.31 4.53
C CYS A 86 -10.26 -8.53 5.45
N VAL A 87 -10.82 -8.37 6.65
CA VAL A 87 -10.96 -9.50 7.59
C VAL A 87 -11.89 -10.58 7.03
N GLN A 88 -12.91 -10.20 6.25
CA GLN A 88 -13.81 -11.17 5.62
C GLN A 88 -13.13 -11.93 4.48
N VAL A 89 -12.36 -11.27 3.63
CA VAL A 89 -11.60 -11.93 2.55
C VAL A 89 -10.63 -12.94 3.15
N ILE A 90 -9.88 -12.55 4.20
CA ILE A 90 -8.91 -13.44 4.85
C ILE A 90 -9.61 -14.62 5.53
N ALA A 91 -10.74 -14.39 6.21
CA ALA A 91 -11.55 -15.47 6.77
C ALA A 91 -12.00 -16.48 5.70
N ASN A 92 -12.40 -15.99 4.53
CA ASN A 92 -12.84 -16.84 3.43
C ASN A 92 -11.68 -17.61 2.79
N LEU A 93 -10.56 -16.93 2.50
CA LEU A 93 -9.35 -17.57 1.95
C LEU A 93 -8.84 -18.68 2.86
N ARG A 94 -8.88 -18.46 4.18
CA ARG A 94 -8.47 -19.47 5.17
C ARG A 94 -9.42 -20.68 5.19
N ALA A 95 -10.72 -20.46 5.00
CA ALA A 95 -11.71 -21.52 5.00
C ALA A 95 -11.71 -22.32 3.70
N GLU A 96 -11.51 -21.65 2.57
CA GLU A 96 -11.46 -22.24 1.23
C GLU A 96 -10.28 -21.63 0.46
N PRO A 97 -9.07 -22.20 0.60
CA PRO A 97 -7.90 -21.71 -0.11
C PRO A 97 -8.06 -21.83 -1.64
N PRO A 98 -7.58 -20.85 -2.43
CA PRO A 98 -7.64 -20.93 -3.87
C PRO A 98 -6.73 -22.03 -4.43
N THR A 99 -7.10 -22.57 -5.58
CA THR A 99 -6.31 -23.60 -6.30
C THR A 99 -5.25 -23.01 -7.23
N VAL A 100 -5.22 -21.68 -7.35
CA VAL A 100 -4.25 -20.91 -8.14
C VAL A 100 -3.39 -20.06 -7.20
N PRO A 101 -2.20 -19.59 -7.63
CA PRO A 101 -1.39 -18.69 -6.81
C PRO A 101 -2.17 -17.44 -6.38
N LEU A 102 -1.88 -16.98 -5.17
CA LEU A 102 -2.52 -15.84 -4.54
C LEU A 102 -1.61 -14.61 -4.62
N VAL A 103 -2.17 -13.45 -4.97
CA VAL A 103 -1.48 -12.17 -4.92
C VAL A 103 -2.26 -11.19 -4.05
N VAL A 104 -1.64 -10.72 -2.95
CA VAL A 104 -2.31 -9.83 -1.99
C VAL A 104 -1.58 -8.50 -1.92
N LEU A 105 -2.32 -7.40 -2.04
CA LEU A 105 -1.83 -6.05 -1.73
C LEU A 105 -2.37 -5.58 -0.37
N LEU A 106 -1.47 -5.45 0.59
CA LEU A 106 -1.71 -4.91 1.93
C LEU A 106 -1.19 -3.48 2.05
N GLY A 107 -1.64 -2.78 3.08
CA GLY A 107 -1.16 -1.45 3.43
C GLY A 107 -2.25 -0.44 3.72
N GLY A 108 -1.82 0.82 3.83
CA GLY A 108 -2.68 1.95 4.16
C GLY A 108 -3.48 2.48 2.97
N SER A 109 -3.95 3.73 3.08
CA SER A 109 -4.72 4.41 2.01
C SER A 109 -4.04 4.34 0.64
N ALA A 110 -2.72 4.51 0.56
CA ALA A 110 -1.98 4.41 -0.71
C ALA A 110 -2.16 3.05 -1.41
N ALA A 111 -2.10 1.93 -0.66
CA ALA A 111 -2.28 0.59 -1.22
C ALA A 111 -3.71 0.40 -1.74
N ARG A 112 -4.70 0.85 -0.96
CA ARG A 112 -6.13 0.82 -1.32
C ARG A 112 -6.45 1.56 -2.62
N GLU A 113 -5.56 2.48 -3.02
CA GLU A 113 -5.74 3.39 -4.16
C GLU A 113 -4.91 2.99 -5.39
N CYS A 114 -4.15 1.89 -5.33
CA CYS A 114 -3.33 1.40 -6.44
C CYS A 114 -4.11 0.61 -7.50
N THR A 115 -5.30 0.11 -7.17
CA THR A 115 -6.15 -0.67 -8.09
C THR A 115 -7.56 -0.12 -8.11
N VAL A 116 -8.31 -0.47 -9.15
CA VAL A 116 -9.74 -0.10 -9.29
C VAL A 116 -10.65 -1.28 -9.00
N LEU A 117 -10.28 -2.47 -9.48
CA LEU A 117 -10.94 -3.73 -9.23
C LEU A 117 -9.89 -4.85 -9.22
N ASP A 118 -10.12 -5.87 -8.40
CA ASP A 118 -9.24 -7.04 -8.32
C ASP A 118 -9.16 -7.81 -9.64
N ASP A 119 -10.29 -8.01 -10.32
CA ASP A 119 -10.36 -8.74 -11.59
C ASP A 119 -9.62 -8.03 -12.73
N HIS A 120 -9.59 -6.69 -12.71
CA HIS A 120 -8.76 -5.89 -13.61
C HIS A 120 -7.27 -6.13 -13.35
N TRP A 121 -6.88 -6.28 -12.08
CA TRP A 121 -5.50 -6.53 -11.69
C TRP A 121 -5.06 -7.96 -12.05
N GLU A 122 -5.90 -8.96 -11.79
CA GLU A 122 -5.70 -10.36 -12.21
C GLU A 122 -5.45 -10.44 -13.73
N ARG A 123 -6.34 -9.83 -14.54
CA ARG A 123 -6.17 -9.79 -16.00
C ARG A 123 -4.91 -9.05 -16.46
N GLN A 124 -4.43 -8.06 -15.70
CA GLN A 124 -3.18 -7.39 -16.02
C GLN A 124 -1.97 -8.28 -15.74
N ILE A 125 -2.01 -9.05 -14.66
CA ILE A 125 -0.96 -10.04 -14.33
C ILE A 125 -0.94 -11.10 -15.43
N GLU A 126 -2.07 -11.73 -15.72
CA GLU A 126 -2.20 -12.77 -16.75
C GLU A 126 -1.66 -12.30 -18.10
N ARG A 127 -2.08 -11.12 -18.58
CA ARG A 127 -1.60 -10.57 -19.87
C ARG A 127 -0.09 -10.32 -19.92
N ARG A 128 0.54 -10.05 -18.77
CA ARG A 128 1.97 -9.70 -18.70
C ARG A 128 2.86 -10.89 -18.41
N SER A 129 2.37 -11.89 -17.70
CA SER A 129 3.18 -13.00 -17.20
C SER A 129 2.72 -14.37 -17.70
N GLY A 130 1.50 -14.49 -18.25
CA GLY A 130 0.88 -15.76 -18.60
C GLY A 130 0.32 -16.53 -17.41
N TYR A 131 0.47 -16.03 -16.17
CA TYR A 131 -0.03 -16.70 -14.97
C TYR A 131 -1.44 -16.24 -14.60
N VAL A 132 -2.32 -17.21 -14.39
CA VAL A 132 -3.62 -17.01 -13.75
C VAL A 132 -3.42 -17.00 -12.24
N VAL A 133 -3.92 -15.96 -11.59
CA VAL A 133 -3.83 -15.76 -10.13
C VAL A 133 -5.17 -15.30 -9.58
N ASP A 134 -5.40 -15.57 -8.31
CA ASP A 134 -6.42 -14.86 -7.54
C ASP A 134 -5.74 -13.65 -6.89
N ALA A 135 -6.24 -12.43 -7.16
CA ALA A 135 -5.64 -11.22 -6.61
C ALA A 135 -6.62 -10.44 -5.73
N TYR A 136 -6.10 -9.84 -4.67
CA TYR A 136 -6.89 -9.05 -3.74
C TYR A 136 -6.15 -7.79 -3.29
N ASN A 137 -6.74 -6.63 -3.55
CA ASN A 137 -6.33 -5.40 -2.87
C ASN A 137 -7.06 -5.28 -1.53
N LEU A 138 -6.31 -5.56 -0.47
CA LEU A 138 -6.74 -5.49 0.92
C LEU A 138 -6.17 -4.25 1.61
N GLY A 139 -5.91 -3.17 0.88
CA GLY A 139 -5.54 -1.88 1.45
C GLY A 139 -6.69 -1.28 2.28
N SER A 140 -6.37 -0.75 3.46
CA SER A 140 -7.36 -0.15 4.36
C SER A 140 -6.79 1.09 5.04
N LYS A 141 -7.66 2.03 5.44
CA LYS A 141 -7.20 3.19 6.19
C LYS A 141 -6.67 2.78 7.56
N HIS A 142 -5.67 3.54 8.04
CA HIS A 142 -5.20 3.50 9.43
C HIS A 142 -4.73 2.14 9.94
N ARG A 143 -4.20 1.31 9.04
CA ARG A 143 -3.59 0.03 9.39
C ARG A 143 -2.13 0.22 9.84
N SER A 144 -1.73 -0.43 10.93
CA SER A 144 -0.34 -0.47 11.39
C SER A 144 0.49 -1.49 10.60
N TYR A 145 1.82 -1.40 10.68
CA TYR A 145 2.69 -2.38 10.02
C TYR A 145 2.53 -3.79 10.62
N ALA A 146 2.41 -3.88 11.94
CA ALA A 146 2.20 -5.15 12.63
C ALA A 146 0.87 -5.83 12.24
N GLN A 147 -0.18 -5.06 11.92
CA GLN A 147 -1.42 -5.62 11.39
C GLN A 147 -1.27 -6.18 9.97
N ASP A 148 -0.47 -5.53 9.11
CA ASP A 148 -0.15 -6.10 7.79
C ASP A 148 0.57 -7.47 7.96
N LEU A 149 1.55 -7.57 8.87
CA LEU A 149 2.23 -8.84 9.18
C LEU A 149 1.28 -9.89 9.78
N ALA A 150 0.39 -9.48 10.68
CA ALA A 150 -0.62 -10.37 11.24
C ALA A 150 -1.55 -10.93 10.16
N PHE A 151 -1.93 -10.13 9.14
CA PHE A 151 -2.68 -10.64 8.00
C PHE A 151 -1.88 -11.68 7.19
N VAL A 152 -0.58 -11.45 6.95
CA VAL A 152 0.28 -12.44 6.28
C VAL A 152 0.25 -13.79 6.99
N ASN A 153 0.35 -13.78 8.31
CA ASN A 153 0.31 -15.00 9.12
C ASN A 153 -1.06 -15.72 9.11
N LEU A 154 -2.13 -15.02 8.73
CA LEU A 154 -3.48 -15.57 8.63
C LEU A 154 -3.82 -16.09 7.23
N LEU A 155 -2.98 -15.84 6.22
CA LEU A 155 -3.17 -16.35 4.86
C LEU A 155 -2.99 -17.88 4.80
N PRO A 156 -3.59 -18.55 3.80
CA PRO A 156 -3.38 -19.98 3.58
C PRO A 156 -1.90 -20.30 3.33
N LYS A 157 -1.35 -21.26 4.10
CA LYS A 157 0.06 -21.64 4.01
C LYS A 157 0.38 -22.61 2.87
N ASN A 158 -0.64 -23.28 2.33
CA ASN A 158 -0.53 -24.29 1.29
C ASN A 158 -0.73 -23.72 -0.13
N VAL A 159 -0.82 -22.40 -0.27
CA VAL A 159 -1.00 -21.72 -1.56
C VAL A 159 0.24 -20.88 -1.86
N PRO A 160 0.85 -21.01 -3.05
CA PRO A 160 1.92 -20.10 -3.49
C PRO A 160 1.40 -18.66 -3.45
N THR A 161 1.97 -17.84 -2.57
CA THR A 161 1.43 -16.50 -2.28
C THR A 161 2.50 -15.43 -2.39
N ILE A 162 2.19 -14.36 -3.13
CA ILE A 162 2.98 -13.12 -3.14
C ILE A 162 2.21 -12.06 -2.37
N VAL A 163 2.86 -11.42 -1.39
CA VAL A 163 2.27 -10.31 -0.64
C VAL A 163 3.06 -9.04 -0.88
N TYR A 164 2.38 -8.00 -1.37
CA TYR A 164 2.89 -6.64 -1.42
C TYR A 164 2.42 -5.88 -0.19
N ILE A 165 3.32 -5.23 0.55
CA ILE A 165 2.97 -4.36 1.69
C ILE A 165 3.32 -2.91 1.33
N GLY A 166 2.29 -2.11 1.03
CA GLY A 166 2.45 -0.70 0.66
C GLY A 166 2.71 0.18 1.88
N VAL A 167 3.97 0.53 2.13
CA VAL A 167 4.39 1.40 3.24
C VAL A 167 4.14 2.87 2.91
N ASN A 168 3.57 3.64 3.86
CA ASN A 168 3.36 5.07 3.72
C ASN A 168 3.74 5.80 5.02
N LEU A 169 4.08 7.09 4.96
CA LEU A 169 4.48 7.86 6.15
C LEU A 169 3.33 8.05 7.15
N GLY A 170 2.09 8.10 6.66
CA GLY A 170 0.91 8.34 7.46
C GLY A 170 0.67 7.30 8.55
N ARG A 171 1.07 6.04 8.34
CA ARG A 171 0.90 4.95 9.33
C ARG A 171 1.67 5.22 10.62
N PHE A 172 2.85 5.82 10.52
CA PHE A 172 3.69 6.17 11.67
C PHE A 172 3.23 7.45 12.38
N CYS A 173 2.22 8.15 11.85
CA CYS A 173 1.67 9.35 12.49
C CYS A 173 0.44 9.02 13.36
N LEU A 174 0.24 7.75 13.70
CA LEU A 174 -0.83 7.27 14.58
C LEU A 174 -0.21 6.57 15.80
N PRO A 175 -0.90 6.55 16.95
CA PRO A 175 -0.49 5.73 18.08
C PRO A 175 -0.35 4.27 17.67
N VAL A 176 0.65 3.60 18.23
CA VAL A 176 0.91 2.19 17.99
C VAL A 176 -0.30 1.36 18.40
N ARG A 177 -0.72 0.44 17.52
CA ARG A 177 -1.91 -0.39 17.73
C ARG A 177 -1.55 -1.87 17.83
N PRO A 178 -2.25 -2.66 18.65
CA PRO A 178 -2.04 -4.10 18.70
C PRO A 178 -2.22 -4.77 17.33
N ALA A 179 -1.36 -5.75 17.06
CA ALA A 179 -1.40 -6.57 15.85
C ALA A 179 -2.56 -7.58 15.82
N ALA A 180 -3.27 -7.77 16.95
CA ALA A 180 -4.30 -8.79 17.08
C ALA A 180 -5.48 -8.53 16.11
N ILE A 181 -5.75 -9.51 15.24
CA ILE A 181 -6.86 -9.47 14.29
C ILE A 181 -7.82 -10.61 14.62
N LYS A 182 -9.08 -10.26 14.90
CA LYS A 182 -10.16 -11.22 15.05
C LYS A 182 -10.85 -11.43 13.70
N LEU A 183 -10.76 -12.65 13.17
CA LEU A 183 -11.46 -13.01 11.93
C LEU A 183 -12.95 -13.29 12.21
N PRO A 184 -13.86 -12.83 11.34
CA PRO A 184 -15.27 -13.21 11.40
C PRO A 184 -15.46 -14.66 10.92
N LYS A 185 -16.68 -15.19 11.09
CA LYS A 185 -17.06 -16.44 10.42
C LYS A 185 -16.99 -16.24 8.89
N PRO A 186 -16.49 -17.23 8.13
CA PRO A 186 -16.48 -17.17 6.67
C PRO A 186 -17.91 -17.01 6.13
N LYS A 187 -18.09 -16.13 5.14
CA LYS A 187 -19.36 -15.90 4.45
C LYS A 187 -19.12 -15.29 3.07
N PRO A 188 -20.04 -15.47 2.10
CA PRO A 188 -19.92 -14.85 0.78
C PRO A 188 -19.66 -13.35 0.88
N LEU A 189 -18.74 -12.85 0.05
CA LEU A 189 -18.43 -11.42 0.02
C LEU A 189 -19.56 -10.67 -0.68
N PRO A 190 -20.14 -9.63 -0.07
CA PRO A 190 -21.00 -8.72 -0.80
C PRO A 190 -20.19 -7.98 -1.87
N ARG A 191 -20.87 -7.38 -2.84
CA ARG A 191 -20.21 -6.52 -3.84
C ARG A 191 -19.48 -5.38 -3.12
N TYR A 192 -18.16 -5.44 -3.12
CA TYR A 192 -17.29 -4.42 -2.56
C TYR A 192 -16.87 -3.45 -3.66
N THR A 193 -16.94 -2.16 -3.36
CA THR A 193 -16.46 -1.10 -4.26
C THR A 193 -15.18 -0.54 -3.68
N GLN A 194 -14.06 -0.74 -4.39
CA GLN A 194 -12.77 -0.17 -3.98
C GLN A 194 -12.83 1.35 -4.00
N HIS A 195 -11.95 1.96 -3.21
CA HIS A 195 -11.91 3.41 -3.11
C HIS A 195 -11.43 4.04 -4.43
N VAL A 196 -12.16 5.05 -4.91
CA VAL A 196 -11.81 5.79 -6.13
C VAL A 196 -11.71 7.28 -5.83
N TYR A 197 -10.62 7.91 -6.26
CA TYR A 197 -10.47 9.36 -6.16
C TYR A 197 -11.42 10.09 -7.12
N SER A 198 -12.03 11.15 -6.62
CA SER A 198 -12.82 12.06 -7.44
C SER A 198 -11.96 13.21 -7.94
N LYS A 199 -12.04 13.50 -9.24
CA LYS A 199 -11.50 14.74 -9.82
C LYS A 199 -12.15 16.00 -9.24
N LYS A 200 -13.33 15.88 -8.59
CA LYS A 200 -14.07 16.99 -7.99
C LYS A 200 -13.37 17.62 -6.77
N ARG A 201 -12.31 17.01 -6.24
CA ARG A 201 -11.64 17.45 -5.00
C ARG A 201 -10.12 17.57 -5.15
N ILE A 202 -9.65 17.95 -6.34
CA ILE A 202 -8.23 18.22 -6.56
C ILE A 202 -7.85 19.49 -5.81
N GLN A 203 -6.84 19.38 -4.95
CA GLN A 203 -6.34 20.51 -4.16
C GLN A 203 -5.65 21.55 -5.05
N SER A 204 -5.88 22.82 -4.78
CA SER A 204 -5.17 23.94 -5.41
C SER A 204 -3.68 23.93 -5.06
N ARG A 205 -2.87 24.71 -5.78
CA ARG A 205 -1.43 24.85 -5.47
C ARG A 205 -1.19 25.42 -4.07
N SER A 206 -2.00 26.40 -3.64
CA SER A 206 -1.90 26.98 -2.30
C SER A 206 -2.28 25.97 -1.20
N GLN A 207 -3.34 25.20 -1.41
CA GLN A 207 -3.73 24.12 -0.50
C GLN A 207 -2.64 23.05 -0.37
N LYS A 208 -2.03 22.64 -1.49
CA LYS A 208 -0.89 21.70 -1.47
C LYS A 208 0.28 22.23 -0.63
N ARG A 209 0.67 23.51 -0.81
CA ARG A 209 1.73 24.14 0.00
C ARG A 209 1.38 24.22 1.48
N TYR A 210 0.12 24.56 1.79
CA TYR A 210 -0.38 24.54 3.15
C TYR A 210 -0.24 23.14 3.77
N TYR A 211 -0.64 22.08 3.07
CA TYR A 211 -0.56 20.72 3.61
C TYR A 211 0.86 20.24 3.84
N VAL A 212 1.83 20.67 3.02
CA VAL A 212 3.25 20.38 3.29
C VAL A 212 3.69 21.04 4.60
N SER A 213 3.37 22.32 4.79
CA SER A 213 3.71 23.07 6.00
C SER A 213 3.03 22.50 7.24
N TYR A 214 1.74 22.13 7.11
CA TYR A 214 0.97 21.43 8.14
C TYR A 214 1.60 20.09 8.49
N TRP A 215 2.00 19.30 7.50
CA TRP A 215 2.61 17.99 7.75
C TRP A 215 3.93 18.13 8.51
N LEU A 216 4.81 19.05 8.10
CA LEU A 216 6.09 19.29 8.76
C LEU A 216 5.93 19.79 10.20
N SER A 217 4.95 20.65 10.46
CA SER A 217 4.74 21.22 11.80
C SER A 217 3.98 20.29 12.75
N ARG A 218 3.04 19.48 12.25
CA ARG A 218 2.13 18.68 13.09
C ARG A 218 2.38 17.19 13.02
N ARG A 219 2.58 16.63 11.82
CA ARG A 219 2.65 15.17 11.59
C ARG A 219 4.06 14.62 11.68
N TYR A 220 5.07 15.39 11.28
CA TYR A 220 6.46 14.96 11.35
C TYR A 220 6.97 14.68 12.79
N PRO A 221 6.62 15.49 13.81
CA PRO A 221 6.96 15.15 15.20
C PRO A 221 6.33 13.83 15.65
N GLU A 222 5.07 13.58 15.30
CA GLU A 222 4.37 12.31 15.61
C GLU A 222 5.04 11.13 14.90
N PHE A 223 5.34 11.26 13.61
CA PHE A 223 6.11 10.29 12.84
C PHE A 223 7.40 9.93 13.58
N ARG A 224 8.21 10.93 13.94
CA ARG A 224 9.48 10.72 14.64
C ARG A 224 9.31 10.00 15.97
N ALA A 225 8.28 10.35 16.74
CA ALA A 225 8.02 9.76 18.04
C ALA A 225 7.60 8.28 17.94
N ASN A 226 6.90 7.89 16.87
CA ASN A 226 6.35 6.54 16.73
C ASN A 226 7.22 5.63 15.85
N TYR A 227 8.05 6.17 14.97
CA TYR A 227 8.77 5.41 13.94
C TYR A 227 9.51 4.18 14.49
N ARG A 228 10.33 4.36 15.53
CA ARG A 228 11.07 3.24 16.16
C ARG A 228 10.15 2.23 16.82
N ARG A 229 9.03 2.68 17.42
CA ARG A 229 8.09 1.82 18.13
C ARG A 229 7.27 0.96 17.18
N GLU A 230 6.86 1.50 16.04
CA GLU A 230 6.18 0.74 14.98
C GLU A 230 7.08 -0.31 14.33
N LEU A 231 8.39 -0.02 14.16
CA LEU A 231 9.33 -0.98 13.57
C LEU A 231 9.75 -2.10 14.51
N ALA A 232 9.54 -1.94 15.82
CA ALA A 232 9.90 -2.93 16.83
C ALA A 232 8.79 -3.96 17.10
N GLN A 233 7.63 -3.82 16.44
CA GLN A 233 6.52 -4.77 16.51
C GLN A 233 6.62 -5.83 15.41
#